data_AF-A0A9Q4HUJ6-F1
#
_entry.id   AF-A0A9Q4HUJ6-F1
#
_cell.length_a   1.000
_cell.length_b   1.000
_cell.length_c   1.000
_cell.angle_alpha   90.00
_cell.angle_beta   90.00
_cell.angle_gamma   90.00
#
_symmetry.space_group_name_H-M   'P 1'
#
loop_
_entity.id
_entity.type
_entity.pdbx_description
1 polymer ?
#
loop_
_entity_poly.entity_id
_entity_poly.type
_entity_poly.pdbx_seq_one_letter_code
_entity_poly.pdbx_strand_id
1 'polypeptide(L)'
;MSKIGLFGKLFTKKDNPVSPDPVVSAPSKPVIPTKTDNFKVAGISSYMDNLMELAYENDDYEKTKKQIVDDFMYDEKIFQYDFLVSKVELIPEPENEYDSNAVKVVVDGVHIGYIKKGSCSRVKNLLSSGRVTDIDCSIFGGKYKVVWDRDEGYVLEEDEYHFGATVEITYKLETE
;
A
#
# COMPACT_ATOMS: atom_id res chain seq x y z
N MET A 1 32.93 57.40 52.52
CA MET A 1 31.79 57.64 51.62
C MET A 1 31.15 56.31 51.29
N SER A 2 29.83 56.19 51.56
CA SER A 2 28.75 55.40 50.90
C SER A 2 29.09 54.13 50.09
N LYS A 3 28.33 53.02 50.08
CA LYS A 3 26.96 52.67 50.51
C LYS A 3 26.79 51.13 50.42
N ILE A 4 25.99 50.56 51.35
CA ILE A 4 24.96 49.51 51.22
C ILE A 4 25.03 48.51 50.03
N GLY A 5 24.85 47.21 50.34
CA GLY A 5 24.46 46.21 49.34
C GLY A 5 24.26 44.80 49.91
N LEU A 6 23.01 44.49 50.25
CA LEU A 6 22.45 43.26 50.80
C LEU A 6 22.59 42.06 49.82
N PHE A 7 23.11 40.91 50.26
CA PHE A 7 22.83 39.61 49.62
C PHE A 7 22.53 38.55 50.67
N GLY A 8 21.24 38.22 50.75
CA GLY A 8 20.70 37.17 51.59
C GLY A 8 21.10 35.78 51.10
N LYS A 9 21.25 34.87 52.07
CA LYS A 9 21.48 33.44 51.88
C LYS A 9 20.32 32.83 51.09
N LEU A 10 20.63 32.25 49.93
CA LEU A 10 19.69 31.45 49.15
C LEU A 10 19.64 30.03 49.77
N PHE A 11 18.59 29.76 50.55
CA PHE A 11 18.22 28.41 50.95
C PHE A 11 17.36 27.81 49.84
N THR A 12 17.87 26.83 49.11
CA THR A 12 17.07 26.03 48.17
C THR A 12 16.24 25.02 48.97
N LYS A 13 14.92 25.26 48.98
CA LYS A 13 13.93 24.32 49.49
C LYS A 13 13.84 23.15 48.50
N LYS A 14 13.85 21.94 49.03
CA LYS A 14 13.74 20.67 48.30
C LYS A 14 12.29 20.53 47.79
N ASP A 15 12.09 20.64 46.48
CA ASP A 15 10.81 20.38 45.85
C ASP A 15 10.56 18.87 45.81
N ASN A 16 9.47 18.42 46.43
CA ASN A 16 8.93 17.08 46.22
C ASN A 16 8.22 17.04 44.85
N PRO A 17 8.39 15.99 44.04
CA PRO A 17 7.68 15.88 42.77
C PRO A 17 6.19 15.62 43.01
N VAL A 18 5.35 16.44 42.39
CA VAL A 18 3.89 16.23 42.30
C VAL A 18 3.64 15.14 41.26
N SER A 19 3.02 14.03 41.66
CA SER A 19 2.54 13.00 40.73
C SER A 19 1.47 13.59 39.81
N PRO A 20 1.47 13.28 38.49
CA PRO A 20 0.38 13.68 37.62
C PRO A 20 -0.90 12.90 37.98
N ASP A 21 -2.03 13.59 38.02
CA ASP A 21 -3.36 13.00 38.20
C ASP A 21 -3.65 11.95 37.10
N PRO A 22 -4.46 10.92 37.38
CA PRO A 22 -4.78 9.89 36.40
C PRO A 22 -5.61 10.51 35.25
N VAL A 23 -5.09 10.40 34.03
CA VAL A 23 -5.82 10.79 32.82
C VAL A 23 -6.99 9.82 32.64
N VAL A 24 -8.21 10.30 32.92
CA VAL A 24 -9.45 9.56 32.61
C VAL A 24 -9.60 9.54 31.08
N SER A 25 -9.36 8.39 30.46
CA SER A 25 -9.55 8.21 29.01
C SER A 25 -11.01 8.40 28.64
N ALA A 26 -11.29 9.32 27.70
CA ALA A 26 -12.61 9.43 27.08
C ALA A 26 -13.02 8.11 26.42
N PRO A 27 -14.32 7.75 26.40
CA PRO A 27 -14.78 6.53 25.74
C PRO A 27 -14.41 6.58 24.25
N SER A 28 -13.61 5.63 23.79
CA SER A 28 -13.28 5.47 22.37
C SER A 28 -14.57 5.15 21.61
N LYS A 29 -14.82 5.85 20.49
CA LYS A 29 -15.88 5.47 19.55
C LYS A 29 -15.77 3.97 19.22
N PRO A 30 -16.90 3.25 19.07
CA PRO A 30 -16.86 1.84 18.70
C PRO A 30 -16.16 1.69 17.34
N VAL A 31 -15.10 0.88 17.31
CA VAL A 31 -14.41 0.49 16.08
C VAL A 31 -15.34 -0.48 15.35
N ILE A 32 -15.85 -0.08 14.18
CA ILE A 32 -16.66 -0.98 13.34
C ILE A 32 -15.71 -2.02 12.75
N PRO A 33 -15.94 -3.34 12.96
CA PRO A 33 -15.10 -4.37 12.37
C PRO A 33 -15.13 -4.31 10.84
N THR A 34 -13.97 -4.40 10.21
CA THR A 34 -13.81 -4.46 8.75
C THR A 34 -13.15 -5.75 8.31
N LYS A 35 -13.31 -6.08 7.03
CA LYS A 35 -12.63 -7.18 6.37
C LYS A 35 -12.16 -6.75 4.99
N THR A 36 -11.01 -7.26 4.56
CA THR A 36 -10.45 -7.06 3.22
C THR A 36 -10.44 -8.38 2.47
N ASP A 37 -10.97 -8.36 1.24
CA ASP A 37 -10.87 -9.48 0.31
C ASP A 37 -10.02 -9.07 -0.90
N ASN A 38 -9.25 -10.03 -1.43
CA ASN A 38 -8.37 -9.86 -2.57
C ASN A 38 -8.95 -10.54 -3.83
N PHE A 39 -8.89 -9.87 -4.97
CA PHE A 39 -9.45 -10.32 -6.24
C PHE A 39 -8.44 -10.18 -7.38
N LYS A 40 -8.13 -11.30 -8.04
CA LYS A 40 -7.22 -11.27 -9.20
C LYS A 40 -7.85 -10.54 -10.39
N VAL A 41 -7.06 -9.71 -11.05
CA VAL A 41 -7.40 -9.11 -12.34
C VAL A 41 -6.98 -10.07 -13.47
N ALA A 42 -7.84 -10.22 -14.46
CA ALA A 42 -7.65 -11.04 -15.65
C ALA A 42 -7.65 -10.16 -16.89
N GLY A 43 -7.04 -10.66 -17.98
CA GLY A 43 -6.99 -9.96 -19.26
C GLY A 43 -5.90 -8.89 -19.36
N ILE A 44 -5.03 -8.74 -18.35
CA ILE A 44 -3.96 -7.72 -18.33
C ILE A 44 -3.12 -7.73 -19.61
N SER A 45 -2.76 -8.91 -20.13
CA SER A 45 -1.98 -9.02 -21.36
C SER A 45 -2.68 -8.41 -22.59
N SER A 46 -4.02 -8.35 -22.59
CA SER A 46 -4.81 -7.69 -23.64
C SER A 46 -4.93 -6.18 -23.44
N TYR A 47 -4.54 -5.67 -22.27
CA TYR A 47 -4.56 -4.25 -21.90
C TYR A 47 -3.16 -3.76 -21.47
N MET A 48 -2.11 -4.38 -22.01
CA MET A 48 -0.73 -4.08 -21.61
C MET A 48 -0.36 -2.63 -21.91
N ASP A 49 -0.69 -2.15 -23.11
CA ASP A 49 -0.40 -0.76 -23.51
C ASP A 49 -1.03 0.24 -22.53
N ASN A 50 -2.30 0.01 -22.17
CA ASN A 50 -2.99 0.80 -21.15
C ASN A 50 -2.29 0.69 -19.78
N LEU A 51 -1.96 -0.51 -19.32
CA LEU A 51 -1.29 -0.70 -18.03
C LEU A 51 0.05 0.04 -17.97
N MET A 52 0.80 0.08 -19.08
CA MET A 52 2.07 0.80 -19.15
C MET A 52 1.92 2.33 -19.13
N GLU A 53 0.73 2.89 -19.40
CA GLU A 53 0.46 4.32 -19.17
C GLU A 53 0.51 4.70 -17.69
N LEU A 54 0.35 3.72 -16.79
CA LEU A 54 0.41 3.90 -15.34
C LEU A 54 1.81 3.69 -14.75
N ALA A 55 2.76 3.18 -15.55
CA ALA A 55 4.09 2.80 -15.09
C ALA A 55 5.01 4.01 -14.93
N TYR A 56 5.77 4.02 -13.84
CA TYR A 56 6.90 4.93 -13.63
C TYR A 56 8.19 4.11 -13.66
N GLU A 57 9.25 4.63 -14.27
CA GLU A 57 10.57 4.00 -14.15
C GLU A 57 11.04 4.05 -12.69
N ASN A 58 11.51 2.92 -12.18
CA ASN A 58 12.10 2.84 -10.85
C ASN A 58 13.60 3.13 -10.96
N ASP A 59 14.04 4.29 -10.44
CA ASP A 59 15.44 4.73 -10.50
C ASP A 59 16.42 3.74 -9.83
N ASP A 60 15.96 2.96 -8.85
CA ASP A 60 16.80 1.95 -8.20
C ASP A 60 17.15 0.79 -9.16
N TYR A 61 16.35 0.60 -10.22
CA TYR A 61 16.62 -0.36 -11.27
C TYR A 61 17.90 -0.06 -12.06
N GLU A 62 18.42 1.17 -12.02
CA GLU A 62 19.70 1.52 -12.64
C GLU A 62 20.90 1.35 -11.69
N LYS A 63 20.68 1.07 -10.40
CA LYS A 63 21.79 0.87 -9.45
C LYS A 63 22.68 -0.30 -9.83
N THR A 64 23.98 -0.10 -9.75
CA THR A 64 24.96 -1.20 -9.90
C THR A 64 24.88 -2.18 -8.72
N LYS A 65 25.39 -3.40 -8.90
CA LYS A 65 25.51 -4.40 -7.82
C LYS A 65 26.16 -3.81 -6.56
N LYS A 66 27.21 -2.99 -6.72
CA LYS A 66 27.89 -2.35 -5.58
C LYS A 66 26.97 -1.39 -4.84
N GLN A 67 26.22 -0.53 -5.55
CA GLN A 67 25.29 0.42 -4.92
C GLN A 67 24.17 -0.32 -4.18
N ILE A 68 23.61 -1.38 -4.77
CA ILE A 68 22.58 -2.21 -4.13
C ILE A 68 23.09 -2.79 -2.80
N VAL A 69 24.33 -3.27 -2.77
CA VAL A 69 24.96 -3.79 -1.54
C VAL A 69 25.23 -2.67 -0.54
N ASP A 70 25.83 -1.57 -0.98
CA ASP A 70 26.17 -0.42 -0.12
C ASP A 70 24.91 0.22 0.50
N ASP A 71 23.77 0.18 -0.21
CA ASP A 71 22.46 0.70 0.21
C ASP A 71 21.60 -0.34 0.97
N PHE A 72 22.12 -1.55 1.21
CA PHE A 72 21.42 -2.66 1.90
C PHE A 72 20.12 -3.13 1.22
N MET A 73 20.06 -3.08 -0.11
CA MET A 73 18.91 -3.48 -0.94
C MET A 73 19.04 -4.89 -1.54
N TYR A 74 19.94 -5.72 -1.01
CA TYR A 74 20.13 -7.10 -1.45
C TYR A 74 19.02 -8.03 -0.89
N ASP A 75 18.87 -9.21 -1.48
CA ASP A 75 17.81 -10.20 -1.23
C ASP A 75 16.37 -9.75 -1.55
N GLU A 76 16.22 -8.57 -2.16
CA GLU A 76 14.94 -8.02 -2.62
C GLU A 76 14.91 -7.86 -4.15
N LYS A 77 13.71 -7.98 -4.74
CA LYS A 77 13.51 -7.71 -6.17
C LYS A 77 13.40 -6.22 -6.39
N ILE A 78 14.26 -5.69 -7.25
CA ILE A 78 14.18 -4.33 -7.76
C ILE A 78 13.58 -4.41 -9.17
N PHE A 79 12.33 -4.00 -9.31
CA PHE A 79 11.62 -4.01 -10.59
C PHE A 79 11.98 -2.79 -11.43
N GLN A 80 11.86 -2.92 -12.75
CA GLN A 80 12.08 -1.82 -13.69
C GLN A 80 11.02 -0.72 -13.55
N TYR A 81 9.79 -1.10 -13.16
CA TYR A 81 8.66 -0.20 -13.09
C TYR A 81 7.99 -0.24 -11.73
N ASP A 82 7.61 0.94 -11.26
CA ASP A 82 6.72 1.14 -10.11
C ASP A 82 5.34 1.61 -10.59
N PHE A 83 4.32 1.33 -9.79
CA PHE A 83 2.94 1.73 -10.06
C PHE A 83 2.38 2.46 -8.84
N LEU A 84 1.98 3.72 -9.01
CA LEU A 84 1.39 4.54 -7.96
C LEU A 84 -0.12 4.65 -8.17
N VAL A 85 -0.85 3.72 -7.57
CA VAL A 85 -2.32 3.68 -7.65
C VAL A 85 -2.93 4.72 -6.72
N SER A 86 -3.72 5.64 -7.28
CA SER A 86 -4.44 6.66 -6.49
C SER A 86 -5.93 6.40 -6.38
N LYS A 87 -6.54 5.82 -7.42
CA LYS A 87 -7.99 5.56 -7.48
C LYS A 87 -8.27 4.27 -8.25
N VAL A 88 -9.18 3.46 -7.69
CA VAL A 88 -9.68 2.24 -8.33
C VAL A 88 -11.19 2.30 -8.48
N GLU A 89 -11.68 1.96 -9.68
CA GLU A 89 -13.10 1.88 -10.01
C GLU A 89 -13.44 0.50 -10.56
N LEU A 90 -14.48 -0.10 -9.99
CA LEU A 90 -15.01 -1.40 -10.41
C LEU A 90 -16.37 -1.19 -11.07
N ILE A 91 -16.45 -1.44 -12.38
CA ILE A 91 -17.60 -1.09 -13.21
C ILE A 91 -18.25 -2.39 -13.74
N PRO A 92 -19.41 -2.80 -13.21
CA PRO A 92 -20.17 -3.90 -13.78
C PRO A 92 -20.61 -3.59 -15.23
N GLU A 93 -20.42 -4.54 -16.14
CA GLU A 93 -20.81 -4.42 -17.55
C GLU A 93 -21.86 -5.50 -17.93
N PRO A 94 -23.15 -5.30 -17.59
CA PRO A 94 -24.19 -6.29 -17.86
C PRO A 94 -24.41 -6.56 -19.35
N GLU A 95 -24.09 -5.58 -20.20
CA GLU A 95 -24.20 -5.66 -21.66
C GLU A 95 -22.87 -6.10 -22.35
N ASN A 96 -21.89 -6.58 -21.57
CA ASN A 96 -20.62 -7.06 -22.14
C ASN A 96 -20.87 -8.30 -23.03
N GLU A 97 -20.34 -8.26 -24.26
CA GLU A 97 -20.63 -9.26 -25.30
C GLU A 97 -20.10 -10.68 -24.99
N TYR A 98 -19.13 -10.80 -24.06
CA TYR A 98 -18.52 -12.08 -23.69
C TYR A 98 -19.05 -12.62 -22.36
N ASP A 99 -19.35 -11.74 -21.41
CA ASP A 99 -19.78 -12.12 -20.07
C ASP A 99 -20.60 -11.00 -19.41
N SER A 100 -21.92 -11.17 -19.33
CA SER A 100 -22.82 -10.23 -18.63
C SER A 100 -22.55 -10.11 -17.13
N ASN A 101 -21.67 -10.93 -16.55
CA ASN A 101 -21.19 -10.77 -15.19
C ASN A 101 -19.86 -10.02 -15.10
N ALA A 102 -19.26 -9.59 -16.20
CA ALA A 102 -17.97 -8.89 -16.21
C ALA A 102 -17.97 -7.66 -15.29
N VAL A 103 -16.86 -7.48 -14.59
CA VAL A 103 -16.58 -6.27 -13.79
C VAL A 103 -15.26 -5.73 -14.27
N LYS A 104 -15.31 -4.60 -14.98
CA LYS A 104 -14.16 -3.87 -15.49
C LYS A 104 -13.40 -3.23 -14.34
N VAL A 105 -12.07 -3.28 -14.40
CA VAL A 105 -11.15 -2.68 -13.44
C VAL A 105 -10.49 -1.47 -14.10
N VAL A 106 -10.77 -0.30 -13.56
CA VAL A 106 -10.19 0.97 -14.00
C VAL A 106 -9.33 1.53 -12.87
N VAL A 107 -8.06 1.81 -13.17
CA VAL A 107 -7.09 2.38 -12.23
C VAL A 107 -6.67 3.73 -12.77
N ASP A 108 -6.84 4.78 -11.97
CA ASP A 108 -6.51 6.17 -12.35
C ASP A 108 -7.10 6.60 -13.72
N GLY A 109 -8.31 6.12 -14.02
CA GLY A 109 -9.02 6.38 -15.28
C GLY A 109 -8.65 5.44 -16.43
N VAL A 110 -7.67 4.55 -16.25
CA VAL A 110 -7.17 3.63 -17.26
C VAL A 110 -7.73 2.23 -17.04
N HIS A 111 -8.30 1.64 -18.10
CA HIS A 111 -8.80 0.27 -18.06
C HIS A 111 -7.65 -0.74 -18.18
N ILE A 112 -7.41 -1.53 -17.12
CA ILE A 112 -6.30 -2.48 -17.03
C ILE A 112 -6.73 -3.96 -17.13
N GLY A 113 -8.03 -4.23 -17.15
CA GLY A 113 -8.59 -5.57 -17.29
C GLY A 113 -9.89 -5.75 -16.52
N TYR A 114 -10.19 -7.00 -16.16
CA TYR A 114 -11.45 -7.38 -15.51
C TYR A 114 -11.20 -8.20 -14.25
N ILE A 115 -12.11 -8.15 -13.29
CA ILE A 115 -12.12 -9.12 -12.19
C ILE A 115 -12.19 -10.53 -12.76
N LYS A 116 -11.38 -11.46 -12.25
CA LYS A 116 -11.40 -12.85 -12.69
C LYS A 116 -12.80 -13.44 -12.55
N LYS A 117 -13.35 -13.98 -13.64
CA LYS A 117 -14.73 -14.46 -13.82
C LYS A 117 -15.39 -15.11 -12.60
N GLY A 118 -14.70 -16.05 -11.93
CA GLY A 118 -15.24 -16.74 -10.76
C GLY A 118 -15.52 -15.87 -9.53
N SER A 119 -15.04 -14.62 -9.51
CA SER A 119 -15.21 -13.68 -8.40
C SER A 119 -16.19 -12.55 -8.67
N CYS A 120 -16.65 -12.38 -9.92
CA CYS A 120 -17.44 -11.21 -10.31
C CYS A 120 -18.75 -11.07 -9.51
N SER A 121 -19.48 -12.18 -9.28
CA SER A 121 -20.71 -12.14 -8.48
C SER A 121 -20.46 -11.66 -7.05
N ARG A 122 -19.34 -12.08 -6.44
CA ARG A 122 -18.97 -11.64 -5.08
C ARG A 122 -18.64 -10.15 -5.07
N VAL A 123 -17.85 -9.68 -6.04
CA VAL A 123 -17.52 -8.25 -6.16
C VAL A 123 -18.79 -7.41 -6.35
N LYS A 124 -19.69 -7.80 -7.26
CA LYS A 124 -20.98 -7.10 -7.46
C LYS A 124 -21.81 -7.05 -6.18
N ASN A 125 -21.91 -8.16 -5.44
CA ASN A 125 -22.63 -8.19 -4.17
C ASN A 125 -22.01 -7.25 -3.12
N LEU A 126 -20.67 -7.19 -3.04
CA LEU A 126 -19.97 -6.24 -2.16
C LEU A 126 -20.28 -4.80 -2.55
N LEU A 127 -20.17 -4.45 -3.84
CA LEU A 127 -20.47 -3.11 -4.34
C LEU A 127 -21.92 -2.70 -4.05
N SER A 128 -22.89 -3.61 -4.25
CA SER A 128 -24.30 -3.33 -3.97
C SER A 128 -24.65 -3.26 -2.48
N SER A 129 -23.80 -3.80 -1.60
CA SER A 129 -24.09 -3.85 -0.16
C SER A 129 -24.04 -2.48 0.52
N GLY A 130 -23.40 -1.48 -0.09
CA GLY A 130 -23.12 -0.18 0.54
C GLY A 130 -22.13 -0.27 1.72
N ARG A 131 -21.48 -1.42 1.94
CA ARG A 131 -20.54 -1.66 3.05
C ARG A 131 -19.08 -1.42 2.70
N VAL A 132 -18.75 -1.26 1.42
CA VAL A 132 -17.38 -1.00 0.95
C VAL A 132 -16.91 0.34 1.52
N THR A 133 -15.74 0.32 2.14
CA THR A 133 -15.10 1.50 2.71
C THR A 133 -13.90 1.94 1.92
N ASP A 134 -13.26 1.01 1.21
CA ASP A 134 -12.05 1.29 0.43
C ASP A 134 -11.85 0.25 -0.68
N ILE A 135 -11.26 0.68 -1.79
CA ILE A 135 -10.86 -0.17 -2.92
C ILE A 135 -9.47 0.27 -3.36
N ASP A 136 -8.53 -0.67 -3.35
CA ASP A 136 -7.15 -0.45 -3.77
C ASP A 136 -6.74 -1.49 -4.83
N CYS A 137 -5.61 -1.27 -5.50
CA CYS A 137 -5.06 -2.18 -6.48
C CYS A 137 -3.52 -2.22 -6.41
N SER A 138 -2.98 -3.43 -6.25
CA SER A 138 -1.56 -3.70 -6.43
C SER A 138 -1.30 -4.18 -7.85
N ILE A 139 -0.47 -3.44 -8.60
CA ILE A 139 0.03 -3.83 -9.92
C ILE A 139 1.50 -4.27 -9.76
N PHE A 140 1.90 -5.35 -10.41
CA PHE A 140 3.23 -5.92 -10.29
C PHE A 140 3.68 -6.62 -11.57
N GLY A 141 4.98 -6.85 -11.70
CA GLY A 141 5.59 -7.60 -12.80
C GLY A 141 6.56 -6.74 -13.62
N GLY A 142 6.93 -7.26 -14.78
CA GLY A 142 8.00 -6.71 -15.60
C GLY A 142 9.37 -7.26 -15.22
N LYS A 143 10.39 -6.68 -15.85
CA LYS A 143 11.78 -7.03 -15.60
C LYS A 143 12.18 -6.64 -14.18
N TYR A 144 13.00 -7.46 -13.57
CA TYR A 144 13.57 -7.17 -12.27
C TYR A 144 15.00 -7.69 -12.19
N LYS A 145 15.72 -7.19 -11.19
CA LYS A 145 17.00 -7.71 -10.76
C LYS A 145 17.00 -7.95 -9.27
N VAL A 146 17.87 -8.83 -8.81
CA VAL A 146 18.10 -9.12 -7.39
C VAL A 146 19.58 -9.35 -7.17
N VAL A 147 20.11 -8.81 -6.07
CA VAL A 147 21.46 -9.17 -5.61
C VAL A 147 21.29 -10.11 -4.44
N TRP A 148 21.72 -11.37 -4.56
CA TRP A 148 21.67 -12.32 -3.46
C TRP A 148 22.92 -12.24 -2.61
N ASP A 149 22.74 -12.19 -1.28
CA ASP A 149 23.83 -12.45 -0.34
C ASP A 149 24.03 -13.97 -0.20
N ARG A 150 25.21 -14.45 -0.58
CA ARG A 150 25.57 -15.87 -0.59
C ARG A 150 26.91 -16.05 0.12
N ASP A 151 27.22 -17.29 0.53
CA ASP A 151 28.48 -17.60 1.21
C ASP A 151 29.74 -17.20 0.41
N GLU A 152 29.66 -17.20 -0.92
CA GLU A 152 30.75 -16.82 -1.83
C GLU A 152 30.75 -15.32 -2.20
N GLY A 153 29.84 -14.54 -1.60
CA GLY A 153 29.64 -13.11 -1.82
C GLY A 153 28.39 -12.79 -2.65
N TYR A 154 28.27 -11.51 -3.03
CA TYR A 154 27.09 -10.99 -3.70
C TYR A 154 26.99 -11.37 -5.18
N VAL A 155 25.85 -11.96 -5.58
CA VAL A 155 25.55 -12.40 -6.95
C VAL A 155 24.36 -11.60 -7.49
N LEU A 156 24.54 -10.97 -8.66
CA LEU A 156 23.44 -10.27 -9.37
C LEU A 156 22.76 -11.24 -10.33
N GLU A 157 21.44 -11.32 -10.25
CA GLU A 157 20.58 -12.06 -11.17
C GLU A 157 19.50 -11.13 -11.75
N GLU A 158 19.11 -11.37 -13.00
CA GLU A 158 18.08 -10.63 -13.72
C GLU A 158 17.09 -11.63 -14.32
N ASP A 159 15.80 -11.28 -14.27
CA ASP A 159 14.70 -12.11 -14.77
C ASP A 159 13.45 -11.24 -15.01
N GLU A 160 12.35 -11.85 -15.42
CA GLU A 160 11.11 -11.14 -15.76
C GLU A 160 9.87 -11.86 -15.21
N TYR A 161 8.96 -11.09 -14.61
CA TYR A 161 7.62 -11.57 -14.27
C TYR A 161 6.58 -11.07 -15.25
N HIS A 162 5.60 -11.92 -15.55
CA HIS A 162 4.39 -11.45 -16.21
C HIS A 162 3.69 -10.39 -15.38
N PHE A 163 3.24 -9.32 -16.03
CA PHE A 163 2.43 -8.31 -15.37
C PHE A 163 1.13 -8.91 -14.83
N GLY A 164 0.80 -8.50 -13.62
CA GLY A 164 -0.35 -8.94 -12.85
C GLY A 164 -0.91 -7.79 -12.02
N ALA A 165 -2.17 -7.95 -11.59
CA ALA A 165 -2.78 -7.03 -10.65
C ALA A 165 -3.77 -7.75 -9.74
N THR A 166 -3.88 -7.24 -8.52
CA THR A 166 -4.85 -7.68 -7.51
C THR A 166 -5.62 -6.45 -7.03
N VAL A 167 -6.95 -6.56 -7.01
CA VAL A 167 -7.84 -5.56 -6.40
C VAL A 167 -8.14 -5.98 -4.98
N GLU A 168 -8.01 -5.05 -4.05
CA GLU A 168 -8.36 -5.22 -2.65
C GLU A 168 -9.65 -4.45 -2.36
N ILE A 169 -10.64 -5.11 -1.76
CA ILE A 169 -11.89 -4.46 -1.34
C ILE A 169 -12.01 -4.60 0.16
N THR A 170 -11.99 -3.46 0.87
CA THR A 170 -12.23 -3.40 2.31
C THR A 170 -13.68 -2.99 2.56
N TYR A 171 -14.36 -3.71 3.44
CA TYR A 171 -15.77 -3.47 3.76
C TYR A 171 -16.09 -3.72 5.23
N LYS A 172 -17.12 -3.03 5.74
CA LYS A 172 -17.66 -3.24 7.09
C LYS A 172 -18.32 -4.61 7.19
N LEU A 173 -18.06 -5.32 8.29
CA LEU A 173 -18.79 -6.54 8.63
C LEU A 173 -20.19 -6.19 9.12
N GLU A 174 -21.16 -7.06 8.85
CA GLU A 174 -22.47 -6.95 9.49
C GLU A 174 -22.28 -7.17 10.99
N THR A 175 -22.70 -6.21 11.79
CA THR A 175 -22.83 -6.38 13.23
C THR A 175 -24.22 -6.96 13.48
N GLU A 176 -24.27 -8.14 14.10
CA GLU A 176 -25.50 -8.81 14.56
C GLU A 176 -26.35 -7.90 15.48
#